data_AF-A0A6V7I7A4-F1
#
_entry.id   AF-A0A6V7I7A4-F1
#
_cell.length_a   1.000
_cell.length_b   1.000
_cell.length_c   1.000
_cell.angle_alpha   90.00
_cell.angle_beta   90.00
_cell.angle_gamma   90.00
#
_symmetry.space_group_name_H-M   'P 1'
#
loop_
_entity.id
_entity.type
_entity.pdbx_description
1 polymer ?
#
loop_
_entity_poly.entity_id
_entity_poly.type
_entity_poly.pdbx_seq_one_letter_code
_entity_poly.pdbx_strand_id
1 'polypeptide(L)'
;LPDSVLWLEPPLVAHWIPEKKIWSTQDVHDIKYNEEKQIITFRSGRLGVHGLATFKFINIPFQSWELKPETGKAGGVVLTISAAIVQVEFIVK
;
A
#
# COMPACT_ATOMS: atom_id res chain seq x y z
N LEU A 1 -7.73 9.69 13.09
CA LEU A 1 -7.22 8.83 11.99
C LEU A 1 -8.37 8.59 11.03
N PRO A 2 -8.13 8.29 9.74
CA PRO A 2 -9.21 7.94 8.82
C PRO A 2 -9.98 6.71 9.31
N ASP A 3 -11.27 6.65 9.01
CA ASP A 3 -12.16 5.55 9.42
C ASP A 3 -11.86 4.23 8.68
N SER A 4 -11.26 4.32 7.49
CA SER A 4 -10.84 3.19 6.68
C SER A 4 -9.51 3.47 5.97
N VAL A 5 -8.80 2.40 5.64
CA VAL A 5 -7.54 2.43 4.87
C VAL A 5 -7.64 1.37 3.79
N LEU A 6 -7.30 1.76 2.55
CA LEU A 6 -7.10 0.84 1.44
C LEU A 6 -5.63 0.41 1.42
N TRP A 7 -5.41 -0.90 1.34
CA TRP A 7 -4.07 -1.48 1.25
C TRP A 7 -3.85 -1.97 -0.18
N LEU A 8 -2.74 -1.56 -0.78
CA LEU A 8 -2.39 -1.92 -2.15
C LEU A 8 -1.75 -3.30 -2.23
N GLU A 9 -1.17 -3.74 -1.12
CA GLU A 9 -0.66 -5.09 -0.92
C GLU A 9 -1.23 -5.67 0.37
N PRO A 10 -1.31 -7.00 0.51
CA PRO A 10 -1.70 -7.65 1.75
C PRO A 10 -0.80 -7.17 2.90
N PRO A 11 -1.36 -6.59 3.98
CA PRO A 11 -0.53 -6.12 5.09
C PRO A 11 0.05 -7.29 5.88
N LEU A 12 1.20 -7.04 6.50
CA LEU A 12 1.81 -7.96 7.45
C LEU A 12 1.12 -7.83 8.81
N VAL A 13 0.90 -8.96 9.47
CA VAL A 13 0.45 -8.99 10.86
C VAL A 13 1.67 -9.04 11.75
N ALA A 14 1.80 -8.08 12.67
CA ALA A 14 2.85 -8.03 13.66
C ALA A 14 2.26 -7.98 15.07
N HIS A 15 3.00 -8.49 16.05
CA HIS A 15 2.67 -8.36 17.46
C HIS A 15 3.66 -7.43 18.16
N TRP A 16 3.18 -6.73 19.18
CA TRP A 16 4.03 -5.88 20.01
C TRP A 16 4.77 -6.74 21.05
N ILE A 17 6.07 -6.51 21.21
CA ILE A 17 6.92 -7.11 22.25
C ILE A 17 7.25 -6.01 23.27
N PRO A 18 6.54 -5.92 24.42
CA PRO A 18 6.72 -4.84 25.38
C PRO A 18 8.12 -4.75 25.95
N GLU A 19 8.77 -5.90 26.20
CA GLU A 19 10.08 -5.98 26.85
C GLU A 19 11.18 -5.36 25.98
N LYS A 20 11.03 -5.50 24.66
CA LYS A 20 11.98 -4.98 23.66
C LYS A 20 11.53 -3.67 23.03
N LYS A 21 10.28 -3.27 23.24
CA LYS A 21 9.62 -2.13 22.59
C LYS A 21 9.71 -2.17 21.06
N ILE A 22 9.42 -3.34 20.49
CA ILE A 22 9.44 -3.56 19.03
C ILE A 22 8.18 -4.25 18.55
N TRP A 23 7.85 -4.03 17.28
CA TRP A 23 6.93 -4.86 16.52
C TRP A 23 7.70 -6.03 15.91
N SER A 24 7.13 -7.24 15.97
CA SER A 24 7.74 -8.46 15.44
C SER A 24 6.71 -9.35 14.74
N THR A 25 7.17 -10.14 13.78
CA THR A 25 6.40 -11.18 13.07
C THR A 25 6.73 -12.60 13.56
N GLN A 26 7.62 -12.73 14.55
CA GLN A 26 8.24 -14.01 14.94
C GLN A 26 7.23 -15.09 15.39
N ASP A 27 6.16 -14.69 16.08
CA ASP A 27 5.15 -15.62 16.62
C ASP A 27 3.82 -15.58 15.84
N VAL A 28 3.85 -15.04 14.61
CA VAL A 28 2.66 -14.97 13.72
C VAL A 28 2.81 -16.00 12.60
N HIS A 29 1.80 -16.84 12.43
CA HIS A 29 1.84 -17.99 11.53
C HIS A 29 0.55 -18.10 10.71
N ASP A 30 0.60 -18.88 9.63
CA ASP A 30 -0.55 -19.20 8.76
C ASP A 30 -1.38 -17.98 8.34
N ILE A 31 -0.69 -16.90 7.96
CA ILE A 31 -1.37 -15.69 7.49
C ILE A 31 -2.10 -16.02 6.17
N LYS A 32 -3.41 -15.80 6.17
CA LYS A 32 -4.29 -15.91 5.00
C LYS A 32 -5.02 -14.60 4.83
N TYR A 33 -4.87 -14.00 3.65
CA TYR A 33 -5.61 -12.81 3.26
C TYR A 33 -6.67 -13.17 2.23
N ASN A 34 -7.93 -12.86 2.52
CA ASN A 34 -9.02 -12.93 1.58
C ASN A 34 -9.39 -11.50 1.17
N GLU A 35 -8.97 -11.11 -0.02
CA GLU A 35 -9.17 -9.76 -0.56
C GLU A 35 -10.65 -9.46 -0.84
N GLU A 36 -11.40 -10.41 -1.41
CA GLU A 36 -12.84 -10.21 -1.70
C GLU A 36 -13.65 -9.92 -0.43
N LYS A 37 -13.32 -10.61 0.67
CA LYS A 37 -14.00 -10.47 1.96
C LYS A 37 -13.35 -9.42 2.86
N GLN A 38 -12.19 -8.89 2.49
CA GLN A 38 -11.38 -7.99 3.31
C GLN A 38 -11.07 -8.58 4.71
N ILE A 39 -10.76 -9.88 4.76
CA ILE A 39 -10.47 -10.61 6.01
C ILE A 39 -9.03 -11.11 6.02
N ILE A 40 -8.34 -10.87 7.13
CA ILE A 40 -7.03 -11.48 7.43
C ILE A 40 -7.21 -12.47 8.58
N THR A 41 -6.80 -13.71 8.35
CA THR A 41 -6.78 -14.77 9.36
C THR A 41 -5.33 -15.16 9.62
N PHE A 42 -4.95 -15.28 10.90
CA PHE A 42 -3.61 -15.71 11.30
C PHE A 42 -3.69 -16.52 12.59
N ARG A 43 -2.67 -17.34 12.84
CA ARG A 43 -2.42 -17.98 14.12
C ARG A 43 -1.34 -17.20 14.85
N SER A 44 -1.50 -17.01 16.16
CA SER A 44 -0.50 -16.34 16.99
C SER A 44 -0.04 -17.26 18.11
N GLY A 45 1.28 -17.37 18.27
CA GLY A 45 1.92 -18.07 19.38
C GLY A 45 1.91 -17.27 20.68
N ARG A 46 1.50 -15.99 20.65
CA ARG A 46 1.44 -15.11 21.81
C ARG A 46 0.14 -14.32 21.87
N LEU A 47 -0.38 -14.15 23.07
CA LEU A 47 -1.48 -13.23 23.32
C LEU A 47 -0.96 -11.79 23.44
N GLY A 48 -1.79 -10.81 23.12
CA GLY A 48 -1.48 -9.40 23.28
C GLY A 48 -1.88 -8.52 22.10
N VAL A 49 -1.22 -7.37 21.99
CA VAL A 49 -1.51 -6.37 20.96
C VAL A 49 -0.95 -6.83 19.62
N HIS A 50 -1.84 -6.85 18.63
CA HIS A 50 -1.50 -7.12 17.23
C HIS A 50 -1.79 -5.87 16.40
N GLY A 51 -1.01 -5.67 15.35
CA GLY A 51 -1.12 -4.56 14.42
C GLY A 51 -0.91 -5.02 12.98
N LEU A 52 -1.44 -4.25 12.05
CA LEU A 52 -1.21 -4.41 10.62
C LEU A 52 -0.12 -3.42 10.19
N ALA A 53 0.89 -3.91 9.48
CA ALA A 53 2.00 -3.13 8.96
C ALA A 53 2.06 -3.24 7.43
N THR A 54 2.30 -2.13 6.75
CA THR A 54 2.56 -2.10 5.31
C THR A 54 3.61 -1.06 4.96
N PHE A 55 4.16 -1.20 3.78
CA PHE A 55 4.93 -0.15 3.14
C PHE A 55 3.98 0.92 2.62
N LYS A 56 3.99 2.09 3.27
CA LYS A 56 3.20 3.27 2.87
C LYS A 56 3.41 3.67 1.41
N PHE A 57 4.58 3.39 0.86
CA PHE A 57 5.00 3.81 -0.48
C PHE A 57 5.47 2.64 -1.34
N ILE A 58 4.80 1.48 -1.28
CA ILE A 58 5.18 0.30 -2.06
C ILE A 58 5.26 0.56 -3.58
N ASN A 59 4.47 1.51 -4.08
CA ASN A 59 4.44 1.90 -5.50
C ASN A 59 5.46 2.98 -5.87
N ILE A 60 6.35 3.37 -4.96
CA ILE A 60 7.43 4.32 -5.21
C ILE A 60 8.74 3.53 -5.07
N PRO A 61 9.63 3.54 -6.07
CA PRO A 61 9.98 4.68 -6.91
C PRO A 61 9.05 4.88 -8.11
N PHE A 62 8.78 6.16 -8.39
CA PHE A 62 8.35 6.58 -9.72
C PHE A 62 9.39 6.05 -10.72
N GLN A 63 8.92 5.43 -11.81
CA GLN A 63 9.82 4.86 -12.81
C GLN A 63 10.18 5.91 -13.85
N SER A 64 9.19 6.67 -14.30
CA SER A 64 9.37 7.73 -15.31
C SER A 64 8.20 8.72 -15.29
N TRP A 65 8.40 9.82 -16.00
CA TRP A 65 7.35 10.77 -16.33
C TRP A 65 7.50 11.23 -17.79
N GLU A 66 6.38 11.53 -18.44
CA GLU A 66 6.30 12.09 -19.79
C GLU A 66 5.41 13.33 -19.77
N LEU A 67 5.83 14.40 -20.44
CA LEU A 67 4.99 15.58 -20.69
C LEU A 67 4.89 15.80 -22.19
N LYS A 68 3.67 15.78 -22.73
CA LYS A 68 3.41 15.97 -24.16
C LYS A 68 2.28 16.98 -24.40
N PRO A 69 2.31 17.73 -25.52
CA PRO A 69 1.18 18.57 -25.90
C PRO A 69 -0.09 17.75 -26.07
N GLU A 70 -1.25 18.27 -25.67
CA GLU A 70 -2.52 17.63 -25.95
C GLU A 70 -2.77 17.63 -27.47
N THR A 71 -2.88 16.45 -28.07
CA THR A 71 -3.26 16.31 -29.49
C THR A 71 -4.73 16.66 -29.67
N GLY A 72 -5.02 17.93 -29.96
CA GLY A 72 -6.37 18.45 -30.14
C GLY A 72 -6.41 19.97 -30.33
N LYS A 73 -7.61 20.51 -30.59
CA LYS A 73 -7.82 21.97 -30.81
C LYS A 73 -7.84 22.79 -29.52
N ALA A 74 -7.89 22.16 -28.34
CA ALA A 74 -8.18 22.82 -27.07
C ALA A 74 -6.97 23.49 -26.42
N GLY A 75 -5.73 23.11 -26.79
CA GLY A 75 -4.52 23.57 -26.12
C GLY A 75 -4.42 22.99 -24.70
N GLY A 76 -3.23 22.50 -24.34
CA GLY A 76 -2.98 21.88 -23.04
C GLY A 76 -1.76 20.99 -23.05
N VAL A 77 -1.42 20.44 -21.89
CA VAL A 77 -0.36 19.44 -21.74
C VAL A 77 -0.86 18.22 -20.98
N VAL A 78 -0.43 17.04 -21.43
CA VAL A 78 -0.68 15.77 -20.77
C VAL A 78 0.59 15.38 -20.01
N LEU A 79 0.47 15.30 -18.68
CA LEU A 79 1.49 14.77 -17.80
C LEU A 79 1.15 13.31 -17.47
N THR A 80 1.99 12.39 -17.89
CA THR A 80 1.88 10.97 -17.58
C THR A 80 2.96 10.61 -16.55
N ILE A 81 2.57 10.04 -15.42
CA ILE A 81 3.47 9.52 -14.39
C ILE A 81 3.34 8.01 -14.35
N SER A 82 4.45 7.29 -14.55
CA SER A 82 4.48 5.83 -14.51
C SER A 82 5.22 5.37 -13.25
N ALA A 83 4.54 4.52 -12.48
CA ALA A 83 5.06 3.82 -11.32
C ALA A 83 4.95 2.30 -11.54
N ALA A 84 5.49 1.51 -10.62
CA ALA A 84 5.62 0.05 -10.81
C ALA A 84 4.31 -0.69 -11.13
N ILE A 85 3.17 -0.23 -10.59
CA ILE A 85 1.86 -0.87 -10.81
C ILE A 85 0.73 0.12 -11.15
N VAL A 86 1.04 1.41 -11.30
CA VAL A 86 0.05 2.44 -11.62
C VAL A 86 0.63 3.43 -12.61
N GLN A 87 -0.20 3.83 -13.58
CA GLN A 87 0.08 4.94 -14.46
C GLN A 87 -1.02 5.98 -14.26
N VAL A 88 -0.63 7.22 -14.03
CA VAL A 88 -1.56 8.33 -13.79
C VAL A 88 -1.37 9.37 -14.89
N GLU A 89 -2.45 9.78 -15.52
CA GLU A 89 -2.45 10.87 -16.51
C GLU A 89 -3.20 12.08 -15.98
N PHE A 90 -2.56 13.23 -16.09
CA PHE A 90 -3.13 14.53 -15.75
C PHE A 90 -3.23 15.37 -17.03
N ILE A 91 -4.43 15.87 -17.31
CA ILE A 91 -4.66 16.84 -18.38
C ILE A 91 -4.69 18.22 -17.75
N VAL A 92 -3.70 19.04 -18.09
CA VAL A 92 -3.59 20.43 -17.63
C VAL A 92 -3.98 21.34 -18.80
N LYS A 93 -5.00 22.18 -18.58
CA LYS A 93 -5.51 23.16 -19.55
C LYS A 93 -5.10 24.57 -19.17
#